data_AF-A0A931QY38-F1
#
_entry.id   AF-A0A931QY38-F1
#
_cell.length_a   1.000
_cell.length_b   1.000
_cell.length_c   1.000
_cell.angle_alpha   90.00
_cell.angle_beta   90.00
_cell.angle_gamma   90.00
#
_symmetry.space_group_name_H-M   'P 1'
#
loop_
_entity.id
_entity.type
_entity.pdbx_description
1 polymer ?
#
loop_
_entity_poly.entity_id
_entity_poly.type
_entity_poly.pdbx_seq_one_letter_code
_entity_poly.pdbx_strand_id
1 'polypeptide(L)'
;MKRNLFVPTLAVLFLAGIGMATEKKQSGGEAKLQLTQCAMKVSGMTCGGCARSAEARLAKIPGVKSAKVEFDSAEAKVEFDSK
;
A
#
# COMPACT_ATOMS: atom_id res chain seq x y z
N MET A 1 -11.70 19.91 -40.44
CA MET A 1 -11.04 18.59 -40.60
C MET A 1 -9.64 18.79 -41.18
N LYS A 2 -8.59 18.45 -40.41
CA LYS A 2 -7.24 17.98 -40.80
C LYS A 2 -6.17 18.53 -39.83
N ARG A 3 -5.89 17.70 -38.81
CA ARG A 3 -4.56 17.29 -38.33
C ARG A 3 -3.44 18.34 -38.38
N ASN A 4 -3.27 19.12 -37.30
CA ASN A 4 -2.01 19.76 -36.94
C ASN A 4 -1.52 19.10 -35.64
N LEU A 5 -0.59 18.14 -35.70
CA LEU A 5 0.85 18.33 -35.88
C LEU A 5 1.52 18.82 -34.59
N PHE A 6 1.91 17.84 -33.77
CA PHE A 6 3.26 17.71 -33.20
C PHE A 6 3.94 19.05 -32.85
N VAL A 7 3.72 19.54 -31.64
CA VAL A 7 4.60 20.58 -31.05
C VAL A 7 5.17 20.02 -29.74
N PRO A 8 6.41 19.50 -29.76
CA PRO A 8 7.10 18.87 -28.63
C PRO A 8 7.83 19.91 -27.77
N THR A 9 7.10 20.90 -27.26
CA THR A 9 7.67 22.03 -26.50
C THR A 9 6.87 22.32 -25.23
N LEU A 10 6.15 21.33 -24.72
CA LEU A 10 5.50 21.38 -23.41
C LEU A 10 6.48 20.96 -22.30
N ALA A 11 7.75 21.37 -22.42
CA ALA A 11 8.81 21.17 -21.44
C ALA A 11 8.87 22.29 -20.38
N VAL A 12 7.88 23.20 -20.36
CA VAL A 12 7.94 24.46 -19.58
C VAL A 12 6.96 24.50 -18.40
N LEU A 13 6.14 23.47 -18.17
CA LEU A 13 5.21 23.43 -17.03
C LEU A 13 5.69 22.55 -15.86
N PHE A 14 7.01 22.43 -15.66
CA PHE A 14 7.60 21.78 -14.48
C PHE A 14 8.10 22.77 -13.40
N LEU A 15 7.87 24.09 -13.57
CA LEU A 15 8.42 25.14 -12.70
C LEU A 15 7.40 25.93 -11.85
N ALA A 16 6.15 25.48 -11.74
CA ALA A 16 5.19 26.09 -10.81
C ALA A 16 4.71 25.05 -9.79
N GLY A 17 5.24 25.15 -8.57
CA GLY A 17 4.88 24.29 -7.45
C GLY A 17 3.42 24.45 -7.01
N ILE A 18 2.71 23.32 -7.01
CA ILE A 18 1.72 22.95 -5.99
C ILE A 18 1.80 21.43 -5.88
N GLY A 19 2.34 20.99 -4.75
CA GLY A 19 2.62 19.58 -4.49
C GLY A 19 1.34 18.77 -4.34
N MET A 20 1.44 17.50 -4.73
CA MET A 20 0.86 16.36 -4.03
C MET A 20 1.58 15.09 -4.51
N ALA A 21 2.88 14.99 -4.18
CA ALA A 21 3.52 13.70 -4.02
C ALA A 21 3.04 13.14 -2.67
N THR A 22 1.91 12.44 -2.67
CA THR A 22 1.68 11.44 -1.62
C THR A 22 2.36 10.16 -2.07
N GLU A 23 3.69 10.14 -1.96
CA GLU A 23 4.43 8.91 -1.78
C GLU A 23 3.85 8.22 -0.54
N LYS A 24 2.97 7.25 -0.76
CA LYS A 24 2.46 6.39 0.31
C LYS A 24 3.62 5.51 0.76
N LYS A 25 4.37 6.05 1.71
CA LYS A 25 5.31 5.39 2.61
C LYS A 25 4.80 4.01 3.02
N GLN A 26 5.33 2.96 2.40
CA GLN A 26 5.30 1.62 2.99
C GLN A 26 6.56 1.46 3.85
N SER A 27 6.37 1.80 5.12
CA SER A 27 7.19 1.35 6.23
C SER A 27 6.85 -0.09 6.60
N GLY A 28 7.89 -0.85 6.92
CA GLY A 28 7.90 -2.22 7.44
C GLY A 28 8.95 -3.02 6.67
N GLY A 29 10.16 -3.31 7.15
CA GLY A 29 10.78 -3.17 8.46
C GLY A 29 12.00 -4.09 8.41
N GLU A 30 13.18 -3.56 8.05
CA GLU A 30 14.39 -4.37 7.96
C GLU A 30 15.02 -4.55 9.35
N ALA A 31 14.55 -5.56 10.07
CA ALA A 31 15.26 -6.14 11.21
C ALA A 31 15.35 -7.66 10.98
N LYS A 32 16.57 -8.11 10.64
CA LYS A 32 16.94 -9.49 10.26
C LYS A 32 16.70 -10.49 11.41
N LEU A 33 15.48 -11.01 11.48
CA LEU A 33 15.07 -12.24 12.16
C LEU A 33 14.24 -13.03 11.14
N GLN A 34 14.12 -14.36 11.25
CA GLN A 34 13.44 -15.22 10.27
C GLN A 34 11.92 -14.98 10.27
N LEU A 35 11.50 -13.87 9.66
CA LEU A 35 10.11 -13.46 9.55
C LEU A 35 9.55 -13.98 8.23
N THR A 36 8.48 -14.75 8.33
CA THR A 36 7.74 -15.21 7.16
C THR A 36 6.64 -14.21 6.85
N GLN A 37 6.56 -13.80 5.60
CA GLN A 37 5.50 -12.93 5.11
C GLN A 37 4.48 -13.76 4.33
N CYS A 38 3.20 -13.57 4.64
CA CYS A 38 2.09 -14.12 3.87
C CYS A 38 1.21 -12.97 3.36
N ALA A 39 0.84 -13.05 2.07
CA ALA A 39 -0.15 -12.18 1.46
C ALA A 39 -1.39 -13.02 1.12
N MET A 40 -2.56 -12.55 1.55
CA MET A 40 -3.83 -13.24 1.37
C MET A 40 -4.91 -12.25 0.93
N LYS A 41 -5.76 -12.67 -0.01
CA LYS A 41 -6.93 -11.88 -0.38
C LYS A 41 -8.02 -12.00 0.68
N VAL A 42 -8.58 -10.87 1.09
CA VAL A 42 -9.64 -10.82 2.10
C VAL A 42 -10.94 -10.40 1.43
N SER A 43 -11.89 -11.33 1.39
CA SER A 43 -13.25 -11.05 0.93
C SER A 43 -14.12 -10.56 2.09
N GLY A 44 -15.16 -9.78 1.79
CA GLY A 44 -16.14 -9.33 2.80
C GLY A 44 -15.76 -8.07 3.58
N MET A 45 -14.66 -7.39 3.23
CA MET A 45 -14.43 -6.03 3.70
C MET A 45 -15.34 -5.09 2.90
N THR A 46 -16.24 -4.38 3.57
CA THR A 46 -17.20 -3.46 2.91
C THR A 46 -16.76 -2.00 2.98
N CYS A 47 -15.84 -1.67 3.89
CA CYS A 47 -15.27 -0.33 4.02
C CYS A 47 -13.86 -0.35 4.62
N GLY A 48 -13.15 0.77 4.53
CA GLY A 48 -11.84 0.95 5.16
C GLY A 48 -11.85 0.77 6.69
N GLY A 49 -12.99 1.01 7.35
CA GLY A 49 -13.17 0.70 8.77
C GLY A 49 -13.15 -0.79 9.09
N CYS A 50 -13.74 -1.62 8.23
CA CYS A 50 -13.65 -3.08 8.33
C CYS A 50 -12.21 -3.55 8.12
N ALA A 51 -11.50 -2.98 7.14
CA ALA A 51 -10.08 -3.28 6.90
C ALA A 51 -9.20 -2.95 8.11
N ARG A 52 -9.38 -1.77 8.71
CA ARG A 52 -8.64 -1.38 9.93
C ARG A 52 -8.97 -2.27 11.13
N SER A 53 -10.23 -2.70 11.25
CA SER A 53 -10.64 -3.64 12.29
C SER A 53 -10.01 -5.01 12.10
N ALA A 54 -9.92 -5.49 10.85
CA ALA A 54 -9.24 -6.74 10.52
C ALA A 54 -7.74 -6.66 10.82
N GLU A 55 -7.07 -5.58 10.42
CA GLU A 55 -5.65 -5.33 10.71
C GLU A 55 -5.36 -5.37 12.22
N ALA A 56 -6.17 -4.66 13.02
CA ALA A 56 -6.04 -4.64 14.46
C ALA A 56 -6.27 -6.01 15.12
N ARG A 57 -7.09 -6.88 14.51
CA ARG A 57 -7.30 -8.25 14.99
C ARG A 57 -6.10 -9.14 14.64
N LEU A 58 -5.56 -9.03 13.43
CA LEU A 58 -4.38 -9.77 13.00
C LEU A 58 -3.15 -9.41 13.83
N ALA A 59 -2.95 -8.12 14.13
CA ALA A 59 -1.84 -7.65 14.96
C ALA A 59 -1.90 -8.13 16.43
N LYS A 60 -3.08 -8.58 16.90
CA LYS A 60 -3.24 -9.14 18.25
C LYS A 60 -2.97 -10.64 18.33
N ILE A 61 -2.81 -11.31 17.18
CA ILE A 61 -2.55 -12.75 17.15
C ILE A 61 -1.12 -12.99 17.66
N PRO A 62 -0.93 -13.89 18.65
CA PRO A 62 0.41 -14.23 19.12
C PRO A 62 1.26 -14.80 17.98
N GLY A 63 2.48 -14.31 17.84
CA GLY A 63 3.39 -14.69 16.74
C GLY A 63 3.37 -13.76 15.54
N VAL A 64 2.36 -12.90 15.40
CA VAL A 64 2.34 -11.84 14.39
C VAL A 64 3.23 -10.67 14.85
N LYS A 65 4.23 -10.31 14.03
CA LYS A 65 5.07 -9.13 14.26
C LYS A 65 4.52 -7.89 13.59
N SER A 66 3.89 -8.05 12.44
CA SER A 66 3.38 -6.95 11.63
C SER A 66 2.16 -7.42 10.84
N ALA A 67 1.14 -6.57 10.74
CA ALA A 67 -0.05 -6.83 9.93
C ALA A 67 -0.44 -5.54 9.21
N LYS A 68 -0.72 -5.67 7.92
CA LYS A 68 -1.12 -4.59 7.02
C LYS A 68 -2.32 -5.07 6.22
N VAL A 69 -3.40 -4.29 6.18
CA VAL A 69 -4.57 -4.60 5.35
C VAL A 69 -4.87 -3.43 4.42
N GLU A 70 -4.90 -3.70 3.11
CA GLU A 70 -5.23 -2.71 2.09
C GLU A 70 -6.63 -3.02 1.52
N PHE A 71 -7.58 -2.11 1.74
CA PHE A 71 -8.96 -2.25 1.25
C PHE A 71 -9.03 -2.16 -0.28
N ASP A 72 -8.25 -1.26 -0.88
CA ASP A 72 -8.27 -0.98 -2.31
C ASP A 72 -7.88 -2.20 -3.16
N SER A 73 -6.83 -2.92 -2.73
CA SER A 73 -6.38 -4.16 -3.37
C SER A 73 -7.00 -5.43 -2.78
N ALA A 74 -7.89 -5.30 -1.79
CA ALA A 74 -8.48 -6.41 -1.03
C ALA A 74 -7.43 -7.44 -0.54
N GLU A 75 -6.27 -6.95 -0.07
CA GLU A 75 -5.11 -7.77 0.28
C GLU A 75 -4.68 -7.50 1.73
N ALA A 76 -4.42 -8.57 2.47
CA ALA A 76 -3.81 -8.54 3.79
C ALA A 76 -2.41 -9.13 3.73
N LYS A 77 -1.42 -8.39 4.23
CA LYS A 77 -0.04 -8.81 4.42
C LYS A 77 0.24 -8.98 5.89
N VAL A 78 0.72 -10.15 6.27
CA VAL A 78 1.04 -10.48 7.66
C VAL A 78 2.46 -11.03 7.71
N GLU A 79 3.25 -10.50 8.64
CA GLU A 79 4.58 -10.97 8.97
C GLU A 79 4.54 -11.65 10.33
N PHE A 80 4.98 -12.89 10.39
CA PHE A 80 4.97 -13.70 11.60
C PHE A 80 6.25 -14.52 11.72
N ASP A 81 6.55 -14.93 12.95
CA ASP A 81 7.69 -15.82 13.24
C ASP A 81 7.28 -17.27 12.94
N SER A 82 7.95 -17.92 11.99
CA SER A 82 7.70 -19.33 11.61
C SER A 82 8.70 -20.30 12.25
N LYS A 83 9.08 -20.05 13.51
CA LYS A 83 10.05 -20.91 14.22
C LYS A 83 9.37 -21.99 15.06
#